data_AF-A0A251JBK6-F1
#
_entry.id   AF-A0A251JBK6-F1
#
_cell.length_a   1.000
_cell.length_b   1.000
_cell.length_c   1.000
_cell.angle_alpha   90.00
_cell.angle_beta   90.00
_cell.angle_gamma   90.00
#
_symmetry.space_group_name_H-M   'P 1'
#
loop_
_entity.id
_entity.type
_entity.pdbx_description
1 polymer ?
#
loop_
_entity_poly.entity_id
_entity_poly.type
_entity_poly.pdbx_seq_one_letter_code
_entity_poly.pdbx_strand_id
1 'polypeptide(L)'
;MPEIQLGAHTVRSHGVKVARTHMHDWLILLLLVVMDVVLNVIEPFHRFVGRDMMTDLSYPMKDNTIPFWAVPIIAILLPFVIIIVYYFIRRDVYDLHHAILGLLFSVLITGVITDAIKDAVGRPRPDFFWRCFPDGKGAYNNVTTDVMCTGIKSVIKEGHKSFPSGHTSWSFAGLGFLSWYLSGKIRAFDQRGHVAKLCIIFLPLLVAALVGISRVDDYWHHWQDVFTGGLIGLTVASFCYLQFFPPPYDIDEIAW
;
A
#
# COMPACT_ATOMS: atom_id res chain seq x y z
N MET A 1 12.00 15.20 32.68
CA MET A 1 13.08 15.93 32.00
C MET A 1 14.42 15.32 32.39
N PRO A 2 15.11 14.67 31.45
CA PRO A 2 16.56 14.70 31.39
C PRO A 2 17.03 15.37 30.09
N GLU A 3 18.09 16.14 30.22
CA GLU A 3 18.77 16.98 29.23
C GLU A 3 19.00 16.25 27.88
N ILE A 4 18.47 16.82 26.79
CA ILE A 4 18.69 16.31 25.44
C ILE A 4 20.01 16.88 24.94
N GLN A 5 21.05 16.03 25.01
CA GLN A 5 22.36 16.34 24.44
C GLN A 5 22.24 16.61 22.94
N LEU A 6 22.71 17.79 22.53
CA LEU A 6 22.91 18.24 21.15
C LEU A 6 24.05 17.43 20.45
N GLY A 7 23.99 16.11 20.50
CA GLY A 7 24.97 15.21 19.91
C GLY A 7 24.38 14.45 18.73
N ALA A 8 25.12 14.36 17.61
CA ALA A 8 24.72 13.52 16.48
C ALA A 8 24.60 12.06 16.92
N HIS A 9 23.38 11.56 17.11
CA HIS A 9 23.12 10.17 17.47
C HIS A 9 23.25 9.29 16.23
N THR A 10 24.43 8.74 16.01
CA THR A 10 24.70 7.83 14.89
C THR A 10 24.26 6.39 15.17
N VAL A 11 24.06 5.59 14.12
CA VAL A 11 23.83 4.14 14.21
C VAL A 11 24.90 3.44 15.05
N ARG A 12 26.17 3.86 14.94
CA ARG A 12 27.30 3.25 15.69
C ARG A 12 27.22 3.51 17.18
N SER A 13 26.65 4.63 17.62
CA SER A 13 26.57 4.98 19.04
C SER A 13 25.28 4.50 19.71
N HIS A 14 24.12 4.64 19.04
CA HIS A 14 22.81 4.42 19.66
C HIS A 14 21.94 3.35 18.97
N GLY A 15 22.35 2.81 17.81
CA GLY A 15 21.51 1.90 17.02
C GLY A 15 21.08 0.64 17.76
N VAL A 16 21.99 0.00 18.53
CA VAL A 16 21.67 -1.20 19.32
C VAL A 16 20.67 -0.89 20.43
N LYS A 17 20.78 0.30 21.05
CA LYS A 17 19.85 0.74 22.11
C LYS A 17 18.44 0.93 21.53
N VAL A 18 18.34 1.63 20.41
CA VAL A 18 17.07 1.89 19.73
C VAL A 18 16.40 0.58 19.28
N ALA A 19 17.14 -0.31 18.60
CA ALA A 19 16.60 -1.59 18.14
C ALA A 19 16.11 -2.48 19.30
N ARG A 20 16.81 -2.47 20.45
CA ARG A 20 16.42 -3.24 21.63
C ARG A 20 15.16 -2.69 22.29
N THR A 21 15.02 -1.36 22.37
CA THR A 21 13.83 -0.72 22.93
C THR A 21 12.58 -1.02 22.10
N HIS A 22 12.71 -1.08 20.78
CA HIS A 22 11.62 -1.34 19.83
C HIS A 22 11.51 -2.80 19.38
N MET A 23 12.07 -3.76 20.13
CA MET A 23 12.09 -5.17 19.73
C MET A 23 10.68 -5.74 19.46
N HIS A 24 9.69 -5.33 20.24
CA HIS A 24 8.30 -5.76 20.04
C HIS A 24 7.72 -5.27 18.70
N ASP A 25 8.06 -4.07 18.28
CA ASP A 25 7.61 -3.50 17.01
C ASP A 25 8.12 -4.35 15.83
N TRP A 26 9.39 -4.77 15.86
CA TRP A 26 9.95 -5.67 14.86
C TRP A 26 9.31 -7.06 14.84
N LEU A 27 8.96 -7.60 16.01
CA LEU A 27 8.23 -8.87 16.11
C LEU A 27 6.82 -8.75 15.51
N ILE A 28 6.14 -7.62 15.72
CA ILE A 28 4.83 -7.35 15.12
C ILE A 28 4.96 -7.21 13.59
N LEU A 29 6.01 -6.56 13.09
CA LEU A 29 6.25 -6.51 11.63
C LEU A 29 6.42 -7.91 11.03
N LEU A 30 7.17 -8.80 11.69
CA LEU A 30 7.28 -10.19 11.26
C LEU A 30 5.93 -10.90 11.27
N LEU A 31 5.12 -10.68 12.31
CA LEU A 31 3.77 -11.23 12.40
C LEU A 31 2.86 -10.72 11.26
N LEU A 32 2.92 -9.44 10.93
CA LEU A 32 2.15 -8.86 9.82
C LEU A 32 2.56 -9.47 8.47
N VAL A 33 3.85 -9.70 8.23
CA VAL A 33 4.33 -10.41 7.03
C VAL A 33 3.76 -11.83 6.96
N VAL A 34 3.77 -12.56 8.09
CA VAL A 34 3.19 -13.91 8.15
C VAL A 34 1.68 -13.87 7.87
N MET A 35 0.95 -12.91 8.45
CA MET A 35 -0.48 -12.74 8.21
C MET A 35 -0.78 -12.45 6.73
N ASP A 36 -0.03 -11.56 6.10
CA ASP A 36 -0.17 -11.20 4.68
C ASP A 36 0.06 -12.42 3.76
N VAL A 37 1.10 -13.22 4.03
CA VAL A 37 1.35 -14.47 3.31
C VAL A 37 0.20 -15.47 3.48
N VAL A 38 -0.31 -15.63 4.71
CA VAL A 38 -1.44 -16.53 4.98
C VAL A 38 -2.70 -16.09 4.23
N LEU A 39 -3.03 -14.80 4.24
CA LEU A 39 -4.17 -14.24 3.51
C LEU A 39 -4.06 -14.51 1.99
N ASN A 40 -2.87 -14.35 1.40
CA ASN A 40 -2.68 -14.65 -0.02
C ASN A 40 -2.91 -16.12 -0.38
N VAL A 41 -2.70 -17.05 0.57
CA VAL A 41 -2.96 -18.49 0.39
C VAL A 41 -4.44 -18.84 0.57
N ILE A 42 -5.20 -18.08 1.37
CA ILE A 42 -6.63 -18.33 1.59
C ILE A 42 -7.44 -18.19 0.28
N GLU A 43 -8.41 -19.08 0.10
CA GLU A 43 -9.39 -19.00 -0.98
C GLU A 43 -10.42 -17.88 -0.67
N PRO A 44 -10.61 -16.91 -1.57
CA PRO A 44 -11.56 -15.84 -1.35
C PRO A 44 -12.99 -16.37 -1.40
N PHE A 45 -13.92 -15.61 -0.81
CA PHE A 45 -15.34 -15.87 -0.95
C PHE A 45 -15.74 -15.88 -2.43
N HIS A 46 -16.46 -16.92 -2.86
CA HIS A 46 -16.98 -16.97 -4.23
C HIS A 46 -18.35 -16.30 -4.28
N ARG A 47 -18.34 -15.00 -4.56
CA ARG A 47 -19.56 -14.24 -4.79
C ARG A 47 -20.27 -14.80 -6.03
N PHE A 48 -21.58 -14.99 -5.94
CA PHE A 48 -22.45 -15.38 -7.06
C PHE A 48 -22.22 -14.47 -8.27
N VAL A 49 -22.02 -15.07 -9.45
CA VAL A 49 -21.87 -14.35 -10.72
C VAL A 49 -22.85 -14.90 -11.75
N GLY A 50 -23.94 -14.16 -11.93
CA GLY A 50 -24.99 -14.53 -12.88
C GLY A 50 -24.57 -14.30 -14.33
N ARG A 51 -25.26 -14.99 -15.26
CA ARG A 51 -25.06 -14.82 -16.72
C ARG A 51 -25.16 -13.37 -17.18
N ASP A 52 -26.15 -12.63 -16.71
CA ASP A 52 -26.39 -11.25 -17.19
C ASP A 52 -25.28 -10.28 -16.74
N MET A 53 -24.63 -10.57 -15.61
CA MET A 53 -23.51 -9.78 -15.07
C MET A 53 -22.22 -9.96 -15.89
N MET A 54 -22.11 -11.02 -16.70
CA MET A 54 -20.88 -11.31 -17.45
C MET A 54 -20.59 -10.30 -18.56
N THR A 55 -21.60 -9.56 -19.00
CA THR A 55 -21.43 -8.48 -19.97
C THR A 55 -20.42 -7.44 -19.47
N ASP A 56 -20.54 -7.01 -18.21
CA ASP A 56 -19.64 -6.04 -17.56
C ASP A 56 -18.29 -6.64 -17.13
N LEU A 57 -18.15 -7.98 -17.18
CA LEU A 57 -16.96 -8.73 -16.74
C LEU A 57 -16.21 -9.39 -17.91
N SER A 58 -16.46 -8.91 -19.14
CA SER A 58 -15.93 -9.48 -20.39
C SER A 58 -14.80 -8.68 -21.03
N TYR A 59 -14.20 -7.72 -20.30
CA TYR A 59 -13.05 -6.95 -20.79
C TYR A 59 -11.88 -7.88 -21.13
N PRO A 60 -11.05 -7.52 -22.14
CA PRO A 60 -9.95 -8.37 -22.57
C PRO A 60 -8.92 -8.54 -21.45
N MET A 61 -8.46 -9.77 -21.25
CA MET A 61 -7.39 -10.09 -20.31
C MET A 61 -6.06 -9.53 -20.85
N LYS A 62 -5.54 -8.49 -20.19
CA LYS A 62 -4.25 -7.85 -20.52
C LYS A 62 -3.19 -8.18 -19.47
N ASP A 63 -1.93 -8.07 -19.87
CA ASP A 63 -0.80 -8.07 -18.94
C ASP A 63 -0.80 -6.80 -18.07
N ASN A 64 -0.11 -6.87 -16.93
CA ASN A 64 0.01 -5.72 -16.01
C ASN A 64 1.06 -4.75 -16.53
N THR A 65 0.69 -3.48 -16.72
CA THR A 65 1.62 -2.37 -16.99
C THR A 65 2.62 -2.21 -15.84
N ILE A 66 2.14 -2.33 -14.59
CA ILE A 66 2.97 -2.34 -13.39
C ILE A 66 2.90 -3.74 -12.79
N PRO A 67 3.93 -4.59 -12.92
CA PRO A 67 3.89 -5.92 -12.36
C PRO A 67 3.93 -5.88 -10.83
N PHE A 68 3.39 -6.89 -10.17
CA PHE A 68 3.28 -6.92 -8.71
C PHE A 68 4.62 -6.71 -7.98
N TRP A 69 5.72 -7.26 -8.51
CA TRP A 69 7.06 -7.09 -7.93
C TRP A 69 7.59 -5.65 -7.99
N ALA A 70 7.06 -4.80 -8.86
CA ALA A 70 7.46 -3.39 -8.93
C ALA A 70 6.85 -2.57 -7.79
N VAL A 71 5.73 -2.99 -7.22
CA VAL A 71 5.07 -2.29 -6.11
C VAL A 71 5.97 -2.15 -4.88
N PRO A 72 6.57 -3.21 -4.31
CA PRO A 72 7.47 -3.05 -3.16
C PRO A 72 8.72 -2.22 -3.48
N ILE A 73 9.20 -2.22 -4.73
CA ILE A 73 10.31 -1.36 -5.14
C ILE A 73 9.90 0.11 -5.06
N ILE A 74 8.74 0.45 -5.61
CA ILE A 74 8.24 1.84 -5.64
C ILE A 74 7.78 2.29 -4.25
N ALA A 75 7.05 1.45 -3.51
CA ALA A 75 6.39 1.81 -2.27
C ALA A 75 7.27 1.63 -1.02
N ILE A 76 8.33 0.82 -1.07
CA ILE A 76 9.21 0.57 0.09
C ILE A 76 10.64 1.01 -0.24
N LEU A 77 11.25 0.46 -1.28
CA LEU A 77 12.67 0.68 -1.55
C LEU A 77 12.97 2.15 -1.88
N LEU A 78 12.14 2.80 -2.70
CA LEU A 78 12.31 4.22 -3.04
C LEU A 78 12.19 5.12 -1.79
N PRO A 79 11.13 5.05 -0.96
CA PRO A 79 11.07 5.80 0.30
C PRO A 79 12.23 5.50 1.24
N PHE A 80 12.63 4.23 1.35
CA PHE A 80 13.75 3.80 2.19
C PHE A 80 15.06 4.48 1.78
N VAL A 81 15.36 4.56 0.48
CA VAL A 81 16.53 5.27 -0.03
C VAL A 81 16.47 6.76 0.33
N ILE A 82 15.32 7.42 0.17
CA ILE A 82 15.17 8.85 0.50
C ILE A 82 15.39 9.10 2.00
N ILE A 83 14.82 8.25 2.86
CA ILE A 83 15.01 8.32 4.31
C ILE A 83 16.48 8.15 4.69
N ILE A 84 17.19 7.20 4.05
CA ILE A 84 18.63 7.00 4.27
C ILE A 84 19.44 8.23 3.84
N VAL A 85 19.12 8.83 2.70
CA VAL A 85 19.78 10.07 2.24
C VAL A 85 19.58 11.18 3.27
N TYR A 86 18.37 11.32 3.82
CA TYR A 86 18.09 12.30 4.88
C TYR A 86 18.90 12.01 6.16
N TYR A 87 19.02 10.74 6.56
CA TYR A 87 19.88 10.33 7.68
C TYR A 87 21.34 10.76 7.46
N PHE A 88 21.90 10.61 6.27
CA PHE A 88 23.29 11.04 6.03
C PHE A 88 23.48 12.56 6.14
N ILE A 89 22.43 13.35 5.90
CA ILE A 89 22.44 14.81 6.04
C ILE A 89 22.33 15.23 7.51
N ARG A 90 21.39 14.65 8.27
CA ARG A 90 21.09 15.06 9.65
C ARG A 90 21.83 14.29 10.73
N ARG A 91 22.23 13.04 10.43
CA ARG A 91 22.87 12.09 11.35
C ARG A 91 22.06 11.82 12.62
N ASP A 92 20.74 11.69 12.46
CA ASP A 92 19.83 11.28 13.53
C ASP A 92 19.29 9.86 13.30
N VAL A 93 19.76 8.92 14.12
CA VAL A 93 19.32 7.52 14.09
C VAL A 93 17.89 7.33 14.57
N TYR A 94 17.37 8.21 15.44
CA TYR A 94 16.00 8.10 15.93
C TYR A 94 15.02 8.40 14.80
N ASP A 95 15.23 9.50 14.07
CA ASP A 95 14.48 9.79 12.85
C ASP A 95 14.54 8.64 11.83
N LEU A 96 15.75 8.14 11.53
CA LEU A 96 15.93 7.02 10.60
C LEU A 96 15.12 5.80 11.04
N HIS A 97 15.23 5.41 12.30
CA HIS A 97 14.56 4.23 12.83
C HIS A 97 13.04 4.36 12.79
N HIS A 98 12.53 5.48 13.29
CA HIS A 98 11.09 5.77 13.31
C HIS A 98 10.51 5.88 11.91
N ALA A 99 11.24 6.49 10.97
CA ALA A 99 10.81 6.59 9.58
C ALA A 99 10.76 5.21 8.89
N ILE A 100 11.76 4.35 9.12
CA ILE A 100 11.76 2.98 8.61
C ILE A 100 10.62 2.15 9.22
N LEU A 101 10.45 2.20 10.55
CA LEU A 101 9.36 1.48 11.21
C LEU A 101 7.99 1.96 10.71
N GLY A 102 7.77 3.28 10.69
CA GLY A 102 6.52 3.87 10.23
C GLY A 102 6.19 3.50 8.77
N LEU A 103 7.19 3.49 7.89
CA LEU A 103 7.03 3.05 6.49
C LEU A 103 6.62 1.57 6.41
N LEU A 104 7.33 0.68 7.11
CA LEU A 104 7.05 -0.75 7.08
C LEU A 104 5.68 -1.08 7.67
N PHE A 105 5.32 -0.47 8.81
CA PHE A 105 3.99 -0.61 9.40
C PHE A 105 2.91 -0.09 8.47
N SER A 106 3.12 1.07 7.83
CA SER A 106 2.14 1.64 6.90
C SER A 106 1.80 0.68 5.77
N VAL A 107 2.81 0.09 5.14
CA VAL A 107 2.61 -0.85 4.02
C VAL A 107 2.04 -2.18 4.51
N LEU A 108 2.58 -2.77 5.57
CA LEU A 108 2.17 -4.11 6.01
C LEU A 108 0.79 -4.14 6.68
N ILE A 109 0.43 -3.12 7.48
CA ILE A 109 -0.94 -3.00 8.01
C ILE A 109 -1.93 -2.83 6.85
N THR A 110 -1.57 -2.02 5.85
CA THR A 110 -2.39 -1.83 4.65
C THR A 110 -2.53 -3.12 3.84
N GLY A 111 -1.46 -3.91 3.71
CA GLY A 111 -1.48 -5.22 3.05
C GLY A 111 -2.46 -6.17 3.70
N VAL A 112 -2.32 -6.38 5.01
CA VAL A 112 -3.23 -7.23 5.80
C VAL A 112 -4.68 -6.79 5.67
N ILE A 113 -4.97 -5.49 5.79
CA ILE A 113 -6.34 -4.97 5.64
C ILE A 113 -6.87 -5.21 4.23
N THR A 114 -6.06 -4.92 3.20
CA THR A 114 -6.46 -5.06 1.80
C THR A 114 -6.76 -6.51 1.47
N ASP A 115 -5.88 -7.43 1.82
CA ASP A 115 -6.03 -8.83 1.45
C ASP A 115 -7.13 -9.52 2.26
N ALA A 116 -7.31 -9.16 3.54
CA ALA A 116 -8.47 -9.61 4.31
C ALA A 116 -9.80 -9.16 3.67
N ILE A 117 -9.89 -7.90 3.19
CA ILE A 117 -11.10 -7.42 2.50
C ILE A 117 -11.31 -8.14 1.17
N LYS A 118 -10.24 -8.37 0.38
CA LYS A 118 -10.36 -9.12 -0.88
C LYS A 118 -10.92 -10.51 -0.66
N ASP A 119 -10.41 -11.22 0.33
CA ASP A 119 -10.85 -12.58 0.65
C ASP A 119 -12.30 -12.59 1.16
N ALA A 120 -12.70 -11.59 1.94
CA ALA A 120 -14.06 -11.47 2.44
C ALA A 120 -15.08 -11.08 1.35
N VAL A 121 -14.71 -10.19 0.43
CA VAL A 121 -15.64 -9.62 -0.57
C VAL A 121 -15.78 -10.50 -1.80
N GLY A 122 -14.69 -11.09 -2.29
CA GLY A 122 -14.78 -12.02 -3.42
C GLY A 122 -15.21 -11.42 -4.76
N ARG A 123 -14.99 -10.10 -4.94
CA ARG A 123 -15.48 -9.36 -6.11
C ARG A 123 -14.77 -9.85 -7.38
N PRO A 124 -15.51 -10.28 -8.42
CA PRO A 124 -14.95 -10.58 -9.74
C PRO A 124 -14.27 -9.36 -10.36
N ARG A 125 -13.14 -9.57 -11.04
CA ARG A 125 -12.42 -8.56 -11.83
C ARG A 125 -13.15 -8.24 -13.15
N PRO A 126 -12.91 -7.07 -13.77
CA PRO A 126 -13.52 -6.72 -15.07
C PRO A 126 -13.20 -7.71 -16.21
N ASP A 127 -12.13 -8.49 -16.09
CA ASP A 127 -11.69 -9.50 -17.07
C ASP A 127 -12.07 -10.94 -16.66
N PHE A 128 -12.96 -11.10 -15.68
CA PHE A 128 -13.29 -12.39 -15.06
C PHE A 128 -13.82 -13.43 -16.04
N PHE A 129 -14.56 -13.03 -17.08
CA PHE A 129 -15.08 -13.94 -18.11
C PHE A 129 -13.97 -14.79 -18.73
N TRP A 130 -12.86 -14.16 -19.15
CA TRP A 130 -11.75 -14.85 -19.82
C TRP A 130 -10.92 -15.70 -18.85
N ARG A 131 -10.90 -15.33 -17.57
CA ARG A 131 -10.29 -16.15 -16.50
C ARG A 131 -11.10 -17.43 -16.26
N CYS A 132 -12.42 -17.31 -16.31
CA CYS A 132 -13.36 -18.39 -16.05
C CYS A 132 -13.55 -19.33 -17.25
N PHE A 133 -13.62 -18.77 -18.47
CA PHE A 133 -13.85 -19.46 -19.75
C PHE A 133 -12.75 -19.13 -20.77
N PRO A 134 -11.57 -19.76 -20.67
CA PRO A 134 -10.46 -19.49 -21.59
C PRO A 134 -10.78 -19.87 -23.05
N ASP A 135 -11.77 -20.73 -23.28
CA ASP A 135 -12.27 -21.13 -24.60
C ASP A 135 -13.38 -20.21 -25.13
N GLY A 136 -13.76 -19.17 -24.35
CA GLY A 136 -14.82 -18.21 -24.69
C GLY A 136 -16.24 -18.79 -24.61
N LYS A 137 -16.43 -19.99 -24.05
CA LYS A 137 -17.75 -20.65 -23.97
C LYS A 137 -18.29 -20.59 -22.55
N GLY A 138 -19.20 -19.65 -22.30
CA GLY A 138 -19.85 -19.51 -21.01
C GLY A 138 -20.69 -20.72 -20.62
N ALA A 139 -20.37 -21.35 -19.49
CA ALA A 139 -21.13 -22.42 -18.87
C ALA A 139 -21.79 -21.91 -17.57
N TYR A 140 -23.10 -22.14 -17.44
CA TYR A 140 -23.89 -21.64 -16.32
C TYR A 140 -24.79 -22.74 -15.78
N ASN A 141 -25.04 -22.70 -14.47
CA ASN A 141 -26.00 -23.58 -13.83
C ASN A 141 -27.42 -23.30 -14.37
N ASN A 142 -28.16 -24.35 -14.76
CA ASN A 142 -29.47 -24.21 -15.37
C ASN A 142 -30.55 -23.65 -14.43
N VAL A 143 -30.35 -23.72 -13.11
CA VAL A 143 -31.30 -23.28 -12.10
C VAL A 143 -30.85 -21.98 -11.47
N THR A 144 -29.64 -21.93 -10.92
CA THR A 144 -29.15 -20.74 -10.21
C THR A 144 -28.63 -19.67 -11.16
N THR A 145 -28.35 -20.00 -12.43
CA THR A 145 -27.65 -19.15 -13.41
C THR A 145 -26.21 -18.78 -13.00
N ASP A 146 -25.70 -19.41 -11.94
CA ASP A 146 -24.34 -19.20 -11.45
C ASP A 146 -23.30 -19.72 -12.43
N VAL A 147 -22.13 -19.11 -12.41
CA VAL A 147 -21.03 -19.42 -13.31
C VAL A 147 -20.39 -20.77 -12.96
N MET A 148 -20.08 -21.58 -13.98
CA MET A 148 -19.37 -22.85 -13.82
C MET A 148 -18.02 -22.78 -14.55
N CYS A 149 -17.01 -22.23 -13.89
CA CYS A 149 -15.71 -21.99 -14.52
C CYS A 149 -14.97 -23.26 -14.94
N THR A 150 -14.34 -23.21 -16.11
CA THR A 150 -13.55 -24.31 -16.71
C THR A 150 -12.05 -23.99 -16.78
N GLY A 151 -11.66 -22.76 -16.46
CA GLY A 151 -10.28 -22.28 -16.46
C GLY A 151 -9.39 -22.81 -15.33
N ILE A 152 -8.17 -22.27 -15.27
CA ILE A 152 -7.17 -22.65 -14.28
C ILE A 152 -7.56 -22.09 -12.90
N LYS A 153 -7.58 -22.95 -11.88
CA LYS A 153 -8.00 -22.59 -10.51
C LYS A 153 -7.30 -21.37 -9.93
N SER A 154 -5.97 -21.24 -10.10
CA SER A 154 -5.21 -20.08 -9.60
C SER A 154 -5.59 -18.78 -10.31
N VAL A 155 -5.90 -18.83 -11.61
CA VAL A 155 -6.31 -17.67 -12.41
C VAL A 155 -7.73 -17.24 -12.04
N ILE A 156 -8.62 -18.20 -11.79
CA ILE A 156 -9.99 -17.97 -11.32
C ILE A 156 -9.96 -17.37 -9.90
N LYS A 157 -9.15 -17.94 -9.00
CA LYS A 157 -8.93 -17.43 -7.64
C LYS A 157 -8.53 -15.96 -7.68
N GLU A 158 -7.55 -15.62 -8.51
CA GLU A 158 -7.11 -14.23 -8.68
C GLU A 158 -8.20 -13.34 -9.29
N GLY A 159 -9.05 -13.92 -10.14
CA GLY A 159 -10.23 -13.27 -10.70
C GLY A 159 -11.26 -12.84 -9.66
N HIS A 160 -11.33 -13.49 -8.49
CA HIS A 160 -12.23 -13.12 -7.38
C HIS A 160 -11.62 -12.09 -6.40
N LYS A 161 -10.39 -11.64 -6.62
CA LYS A 161 -9.67 -10.73 -5.71
C LYS A 161 -9.62 -9.28 -6.24
N SER A 162 -10.73 -8.76 -6.76
CA SER A 162 -10.78 -7.41 -7.34
C SER A 162 -10.81 -6.29 -6.29
N PHE A 163 -11.62 -6.39 -5.24
CA PHE A 163 -11.85 -5.27 -4.31
C PHE A 163 -11.19 -5.49 -2.94
N PRO A 164 -10.39 -4.52 -2.43
CA PRO A 164 -9.83 -3.34 -3.09
C PRO A 164 -8.53 -3.67 -3.86
N SER A 165 -8.02 -2.69 -4.62
CA SER A 165 -6.76 -2.85 -5.38
C SER A 165 -5.54 -2.87 -4.45
N GLY A 166 -4.83 -4.01 -4.42
CA GLY A 166 -3.58 -4.17 -3.65
C GLY A 166 -2.42 -3.32 -4.18
N HIS A 167 -2.29 -3.20 -5.51
CA HIS A 167 -1.28 -2.33 -6.12
C HIS A 167 -1.47 -0.87 -5.69
N THR A 168 -2.72 -0.42 -5.67
CA THR A 168 -3.06 0.94 -5.30
C THR A 168 -2.86 1.16 -3.81
N SER A 169 -3.38 0.27 -2.95
CA SER A 169 -3.31 0.46 -1.50
C SER A 169 -1.87 0.45 -0.98
N TRP A 170 -1.03 -0.49 -1.42
CA TRP A 170 0.39 -0.53 -1.06
C TRP A 170 1.15 0.71 -1.53
N SER A 171 0.89 1.17 -2.76
CA SER A 171 1.53 2.36 -3.31
C SER A 171 1.16 3.62 -2.53
N PHE A 172 -0.13 3.81 -2.21
CA PHE A 172 -0.59 4.94 -1.41
C PHE A 172 -0.14 4.86 0.06
N ALA A 173 0.02 3.66 0.62
CA ALA A 173 0.60 3.49 1.94
C ALA A 173 2.06 3.96 1.98
N GLY A 174 2.91 3.37 1.14
CA GLY A 174 4.35 3.68 1.13
C GLY A 174 4.68 5.09 0.64
N LEU A 175 4.14 5.50 -0.50
CA LEU A 175 4.37 6.83 -1.06
C LEU A 175 3.59 7.92 -0.31
N GLY A 176 2.43 7.58 0.27
CA GLY A 176 1.71 8.50 1.16
C GLY A 176 2.49 8.75 2.45
N PHE A 177 3.06 7.70 3.05
CA PHE A 177 3.97 7.86 4.19
C PHE A 177 5.18 8.74 3.83
N LEU A 178 5.79 8.51 2.66
CA LEU A 178 6.88 9.35 2.17
C LEU A 178 6.44 10.82 2.01
N SER A 179 5.25 11.08 1.47
CA SER A 179 4.70 12.44 1.36
C SER A 179 4.52 13.12 2.72
N TRP A 180 4.01 12.40 3.72
CA TRP A 180 3.92 12.89 5.10
C TRP A 180 5.30 13.18 5.70
N TYR A 181 6.24 12.23 5.54
CA TYR A 181 7.61 12.38 6.02
C TYR A 181 8.30 13.61 5.42
N LEU A 182 8.25 13.76 4.09
CA LEU A 182 8.81 14.93 3.40
C LEU A 182 8.13 16.22 3.84
N SER A 183 6.80 16.21 4.03
CA SER A 183 6.03 17.38 4.50
C SER A 183 6.57 17.91 5.84
N GLY A 184 6.82 17.02 6.79
CA GLY A 184 7.45 17.37 8.07
C GLY A 184 8.88 17.89 7.88
N LYS A 185 9.72 17.19 7.09
CA LYS A 185 11.15 17.53 6.94
C LYS A 185 11.41 18.84 6.20
N ILE A 186 10.61 19.18 5.19
CA ILE A 186 10.74 20.45 4.44
C ILE A 186 9.88 21.58 5.01
N ARG A 187 9.12 21.29 6.07
CA ARG A 187 8.15 22.20 6.70
C ARG A 187 7.21 22.79 5.66
N ALA A 188 6.48 21.92 4.97
CA ALA A 188 5.60 22.32 3.87
C ALA A 188 4.52 23.33 4.31
N PHE A 189 4.11 23.27 5.58
CA PHE A 189 3.05 24.11 6.17
C PHE A 189 3.58 25.14 7.18
N ASP A 190 4.77 25.71 6.95
CA ASP A 190 5.39 26.74 7.80
C ASP A 190 4.80 28.16 7.66
N GLN A 191 3.67 28.30 6.95
CA GLN A 191 2.97 29.57 6.69
C GLN A 191 3.79 30.61 5.90
N ARG A 192 4.95 30.25 5.33
CA ARG A 192 5.80 31.17 4.55
C ARG A 192 5.41 31.32 3.08
N GLY A 193 4.43 30.54 2.61
CA GLY A 193 3.88 30.66 1.24
C GLY A 193 4.75 30.04 0.13
N HIS A 194 5.72 29.19 0.44
CA HIS A 194 6.56 28.54 -0.57
C HIS A 194 5.88 27.34 -1.24
N VAL A 195 5.04 27.61 -2.24
CA VAL A 195 4.22 26.60 -2.97
C VAL A 195 5.04 25.48 -3.61
N ALA A 196 6.30 25.72 -3.97
CA ALA A 196 7.18 24.69 -4.54
C ALA A 196 7.34 23.45 -3.62
N LYS A 197 7.22 23.63 -2.29
CA LYS A 197 7.22 22.53 -1.32
C LYS A 197 6.04 21.58 -1.54
N LEU A 198 4.90 22.09 -1.99
CA LEU A 198 3.72 21.28 -2.30
C LEU A 198 3.99 20.33 -3.48
N CYS A 199 4.75 20.79 -4.49
CA CYS A 199 5.10 19.93 -5.63
C CYS A 199 5.92 18.71 -5.19
N ILE A 200 6.82 18.90 -4.22
CA ILE A 200 7.66 17.82 -3.67
C ILE A 200 6.80 16.80 -2.91
N ILE A 201 5.84 17.24 -2.09
CA ILE A 201 5.00 16.32 -1.30
C ILE A 201 3.89 15.66 -2.13
N PHE A 202 3.42 16.28 -3.21
CA PHE A 202 2.41 15.68 -4.10
C PHE A 202 3.00 14.74 -5.13
N LEU A 203 4.30 14.83 -5.45
CA LEU A 203 4.94 13.95 -6.44
C LEU A 203 4.83 12.45 -6.09
N PRO A 204 5.13 11.99 -4.85
CA PRO A 204 4.90 10.59 -4.48
C PRO A 204 3.43 10.18 -4.61
N LEU A 205 2.49 11.05 -4.24
CA LEU A 205 1.05 10.78 -4.37
C LEU A 205 0.62 10.65 -5.84
N LEU A 206 1.19 11.47 -6.73
CA LEU A 206 0.96 11.37 -8.16
C LEU A 206 1.46 10.03 -8.71
N VAL A 207 2.64 9.58 -8.29
CA VAL A 207 3.17 8.25 -8.68
C VAL A 207 2.23 7.15 -8.19
N ALA A 208 1.76 7.20 -6.94
CA ALA A 208 0.79 6.24 -6.41
C ALA A 208 -0.52 6.24 -7.21
N ALA A 209 -1.01 7.42 -7.59
CA ALA A 209 -2.21 7.56 -8.42
C ALA A 209 -2.00 6.94 -9.81
N LEU A 210 -0.84 7.14 -10.44
CA LEU A 210 -0.53 6.55 -11.74
C LEU A 210 -0.44 5.02 -11.69
N VAL A 211 0.11 4.45 -10.60
CA VAL A 211 0.05 2.99 -10.37
C VAL A 211 -1.42 2.54 -10.28
N GLY A 212 -2.26 3.27 -9.56
CA GLY A 212 -3.69 2.97 -9.47
C GLY A 212 -4.42 3.07 -10.81
N ILE A 213 -4.16 4.11 -11.59
CA ILE A 213 -4.77 4.32 -12.92
C ILE A 213 -4.40 3.16 -13.86
N SER A 214 -3.15 2.68 -13.83
CA SER A 214 -2.75 1.54 -14.64
C SER A 214 -3.60 0.29 -14.39
N ARG A 215 -4.18 0.13 -13.20
CA ARG A 215 -5.08 -1.00 -12.89
C ARG A 215 -6.44 -0.92 -13.56
N VAL A 216 -6.90 0.29 -13.85
CA VAL A 216 -8.13 0.51 -14.61
C VAL A 216 -7.84 0.34 -16.10
N ASP A 217 -6.72 0.90 -16.59
CA ASP A 217 -6.33 0.83 -18.00
C ASP A 217 -6.04 -0.61 -18.48
N ASP A 218 -5.48 -1.43 -17.58
CA ASP A 218 -5.21 -2.84 -17.81
C ASP A 218 -6.45 -3.74 -17.59
N TYR A 219 -7.60 -3.18 -17.16
CA TYR A 219 -8.84 -3.90 -16.80
C TYR A 219 -8.68 -4.91 -15.64
N TRP A 220 -7.68 -4.73 -14.80
CA TRP A 220 -7.48 -5.57 -13.61
C TRP A 220 -8.43 -5.18 -12.48
N HIS A 221 -8.81 -3.90 -12.40
CA HIS A 221 -9.62 -3.38 -11.31
C HIS A 221 -10.66 -2.38 -11.81
N HIS A 222 -11.77 -2.30 -11.10
CA HIS A 222 -12.72 -1.23 -11.27
C HIS A 222 -12.20 0.04 -10.59
N TRP A 223 -12.68 1.21 -11.03
CA TRP A 223 -12.28 2.48 -10.41
C TRP A 223 -12.60 2.54 -8.90
N GLN A 224 -13.65 1.87 -8.42
CA GLN A 224 -13.96 1.82 -6.98
C GLN A 224 -12.89 1.06 -6.21
N ASP A 225 -12.37 -0.03 -6.78
CA ASP A 225 -11.31 -0.83 -6.15
C ASP A 225 -10.05 0.01 -5.95
N VAL A 226 -9.74 0.86 -6.93
CA VAL A 226 -8.60 1.78 -6.94
C VAL A 226 -8.84 2.92 -5.94
N PHE A 227 -10.01 3.56 -5.97
CA PHE A 227 -10.35 4.64 -5.04
C PHE A 227 -10.31 4.17 -3.59
N THR A 228 -10.96 3.05 -3.27
CA THR A 228 -10.93 2.48 -1.92
C THR A 228 -9.53 2.04 -1.51
N GLY A 229 -8.76 1.44 -2.43
CA GLY A 229 -7.36 1.09 -2.17
C GLY A 229 -6.53 2.32 -1.77
N GLY A 230 -6.66 3.42 -2.52
CA GLY A 230 -5.98 4.68 -2.21
C GLY A 230 -6.41 5.27 -0.87
N LEU A 231 -7.71 5.23 -0.54
CA LEU A 231 -8.23 5.71 0.74
C LEU A 231 -7.68 4.90 1.92
N ILE A 232 -7.66 3.57 1.84
CA ILE A 232 -7.08 2.69 2.87
C ILE A 232 -5.59 3.04 3.05
N GLY A 233 -4.82 3.07 1.96
CA GLY A 233 -3.38 3.34 2.01
C GLY A 233 -3.05 4.70 2.64
N LEU A 234 -3.72 5.77 2.20
CA LEU A 234 -3.51 7.12 2.76
C LEU A 234 -3.90 7.23 4.24
N THR A 235 -4.99 6.57 4.63
CA THR A 235 -5.47 6.59 6.01
C THR A 235 -4.47 5.88 6.91
N VAL A 236 -4.05 4.66 6.56
CA VAL A 236 -3.07 3.91 7.37
C VAL A 236 -1.72 4.64 7.40
N ALA A 237 -1.28 5.23 6.28
CA ALA A 237 -0.08 6.04 6.23
C ALA A 237 -0.11 7.23 7.18
N SER A 238 -1.23 7.95 7.27
CA SER A 238 -1.35 9.08 8.18
C SER A 238 -1.30 8.64 9.65
N PHE A 239 -2.01 7.57 10.02
CA PHE A 239 -1.93 7.00 11.38
C PHE A 239 -0.51 6.56 11.74
N CYS A 240 0.17 5.85 10.82
CA CYS A 240 1.53 5.38 11.07
C CYS A 240 2.53 6.53 11.16
N TYR A 241 2.39 7.58 10.35
CA TYR A 241 3.22 8.77 10.44
C TYR A 241 3.01 9.48 11.79
N LEU A 242 1.76 9.74 12.18
CA LEU A 242 1.42 10.48 13.40
C LEU A 242 1.78 9.72 14.68
N GLN A 243 1.96 8.40 14.62
CA GLN A 243 2.44 7.61 15.76
C GLN A 243 3.90 7.91 16.11
N PHE A 244 4.71 8.33 15.13
CA PHE A 244 6.15 8.53 15.31
C PHE A 244 6.59 9.99 15.15
N PHE A 245 5.80 10.82 14.48
CA PHE A 245 6.14 12.20 14.12
C PHE A 245 4.99 13.16 14.42
N PRO A 246 5.29 14.42 14.76
CA PRO A 246 4.26 15.43 14.97
C PRO A 246 3.58 15.82 13.65
N PRO A 247 2.38 16.42 13.72
CA PRO A 247 1.71 16.97 12.55
C PRO A 247 2.61 17.99 11.82
N PRO A 248 2.67 18.00 10.48
CA PRO A 248 3.57 18.87 9.71
C PRO A 248 3.33 20.39 9.84
N TYR A 249 2.21 20.78 10.44
CA TYR A 249 1.85 22.17 10.73
C TYR A 249 2.22 22.59 12.16
N ASP A 250 2.72 21.68 12.99
CA ASP A 250 3.18 22.01 14.33
C ASP A 250 4.48 22.84 14.24
N ILE A 251 4.43 24.06 14.79
CA ILE A 251 5.50 25.06 14.69
C ILE A 251 6.35 25.06 15.97
N ASP A 252 5.85 24.47 17.05
CA ASP A 252 6.41 24.64 18.40
C ASP A 252 7.56 23.67 18.70
N GLU A 253 7.80 22.67 17.86
CA GLU A 253 8.93 21.75 18.00
C GLU A 253 10.08 22.10 17.05
N ILE A 254 10.84 23.11 17.46
CA ILE A 254 12.22 23.32 17.06
C ILE A 254 13.04 22.18 17.66
N ALA A 255 13.62 21.32 16.81
CA ALA A 255 14.61 20.27 17.12
C ALA A 255 14.06 18.86 17.43
N TRP A 256 13.89 18.08 16.36
CA TRP A 256 14.21 16.65 16.34
C TRP A 256 15.18 16.41 15.17
#